data_AF-A0A521U6E8-F1
#
_entry.id   AF-A0A521U6E8-F1
#
_cell.length_a   1.000
_cell.length_b   1.000
_cell.length_c   1.000
_cell.angle_alpha   90.00
_cell.angle_beta   90.00
_cell.angle_gamma   90.00
#
_symmetry.space_group_name_H-M   'P 1'
#
loop_
_entity.id
_entity.type
_entity.pdbx_description
1 polymer ?
#
loop_
_entity_poly.entity_id
_entity_poly.type
_entity_poly.pdbx_seq_one_letter_code
_entity_poly.pdbx_strand_id
1 'polypeptide(L)'
;MPVPYTLQLVDGDTKVPLADPIRGEFTDEDWEILSQYLRDAARLRETQLVRSSDPGTTRMEMLGDDTCTVTGLPTSAELSELLHNLRPFVLENERANFAKAKLVVGRREPHPALRSYLKDLRERFDGDRLRERFRFLVGKGPVDGVEPLELVKRGAVVNSDKFLKLWLNGYEYHRVPEMQREFEDLCGAMPFDMARAAFMFCLQDKTKAVLELANALGVMTEVARLERQAEGPPTDSP
;
A
#
# COMPACT_ATOMS: atom_id res chain seq x y z
N MET A 1 -1.65 13.05 26.96
CA MET A 1 -0.32 12.87 27.59
C MET A 1 0.50 11.97 26.68
N PRO A 2 1.76 12.31 26.36
CA PRO A 2 2.57 11.50 25.45
C PRO A 2 2.62 10.02 25.88
N VAL A 3 2.54 9.13 24.90
CA VAL A 3 2.56 7.67 25.10
C VAL A 3 3.99 7.19 24.83
N PRO A 4 4.78 6.79 25.84
CA PRO A 4 6.10 6.21 25.59
C PRO A 4 5.97 4.85 24.90
N TYR A 5 6.98 4.48 24.11
CA TYR A 5 7.12 3.16 23.54
C TYR A 5 8.59 2.75 23.49
N THR A 6 8.86 1.45 23.67
CA THR A 6 10.14 0.82 23.37
C THR A 6 9.98 -0.24 22.28
N LEU A 7 10.83 -0.24 21.25
CA LEU A 7 10.91 -1.31 20.25
C LEU A 7 12.26 -1.99 20.29
N GLN A 8 12.24 -3.32 20.20
CA GLN A 8 13.44 -4.12 20.01
C GLN A 8 13.40 -4.76 18.62
N LEU A 9 14.34 -4.38 17.75
CA LEU A 9 14.55 -5.11 16.51
C LEU A 9 15.25 -6.42 16.84
N VAL A 10 14.68 -7.52 16.38
CA VAL A 10 15.24 -8.87 16.56
C VAL A 10 15.36 -9.57 15.22
N ASP A 11 16.34 -10.46 15.13
CA ASP A 11 16.50 -11.35 14.01
C ASP A 11 15.32 -12.33 13.92
N GLY A 12 14.84 -12.56 12.70
CA GLY A 12 13.65 -13.38 12.47
C GLY A 12 13.81 -14.82 12.94
N ASP A 13 15.00 -15.39 12.77
CA ASP A 13 15.29 -16.81 13.01
C ASP A 13 15.80 -17.03 14.44
N THR A 14 16.74 -16.21 14.88
CA THR A 14 17.43 -16.37 16.17
C THR A 14 16.78 -15.61 17.32
N LYS A 15 15.88 -14.67 17.02
CA LYS A 15 15.26 -13.73 17.99
C LYS A 15 16.27 -12.86 18.75
N VAL A 16 17.52 -12.79 18.28
CA VAL A 16 18.58 -12.00 18.90
C VAL A 16 18.38 -10.52 18.56
N PRO A 17 18.54 -9.59 19.52
CA PRO A 17 18.57 -8.16 19.27
C PRO A 17 19.54 -7.78 18.15
N LEU A 18 19.04 -7.11 17.11
CA LEU A 18 19.85 -6.61 15.99
C LEU A 18 20.43 -5.21 16.23
N ALA A 19 19.88 -4.48 17.20
CA ALA A 19 20.25 -3.11 17.54
C ALA A 19 19.82 -2.76 18.98
N ASP A 20 20.24 -1.60 19.47
CA ASP A 20 19.74 -1.05 20.73
C ASP A 20 18.22 -0.81 20.69
N PRO A 21 17.52 -0.87 21.84
CA PRO A 21 16.11 -0.56 21.91
C PRO A 21 15.82 0.86 21.41
N ILE A 22 14.92 0.95 20.46
CA ILE A 22 14.35 2.19 19.92
C ILE A 22 13.34 2.71 20.94
N ARG A 23 13.44 3.98 21.36
CA ARG A 23 12.52 4.57 22.35
C ARG A 23 11.95 5.88 21.82
N GLY A 24 10.67 6.10 22.04
CA GLY A 24 10.04 7.36 21.65
C GLY A 24 8.72 7.60 22.33
N GLU A 25 8.07 8.69 21.94
CA GLU A 25 6.76 9.08 22.46
C GLU A 25 5.82 9.50 21.34
N PHE A 26 4.57 9.03 21.40
CA PHE A 26 3.49 9.50 20.54
C PHE A 26 2.66 10.57 21.24
N THR A 27 2.34 11.63 20.51
CA THR A 27 1.32 12.60 20.97
C THR A 27 -0.08 11.98 20.91
N ASP A 28 -1.05 12.62 21.57
CA ASP A 28 -2.45 12.17 21.49
C ASP A 28 -2.96 12.18 20.03
N GLU A 29 -2.55 13.18 19.24
CA GLU A 29 -2.88 13.24 17.81
C GLU A 29 -2.25 12.10 16.99
N ASP A 30 -0.97 11.81 17.23
CA ASP A 30 -0.29 10.65 16.63
C ASP A 30 -1.08 9.37 16.95
N TRP A 31 -1.52 9.22 18.20
CA TRP A 31 -2.25 8.06 18.66
C TRP A 31 -3.61 7.89 18.01
N GLU A 32 -4.34 8.98 17.80
CA GLU A 32 -5.60 8.95 17.08
C GLU A 32 -5.41 8.51 15.62
N ILE A 33 -4.33 8.96 14.95
CA ILE A 33 -3.99 8.53 13.59
C ILE A 33 -3.67 7.03 13.56
N LEU A 34 -2.77 6.57 14.43
CA LEU A 34 -2.35 5.17 14.47
C LEU A 34 -3.50 4.23 14.86
N SER A 35 -4.34 4.63 15.82
CA SER A 35 -5.51 3.87 16.23
C SER A 35 -6.54 3.77 15.12
N GLN A 36 -6.80 4.86 14.39
CA GLN A 36 -7.69 4.84 13.23
C GLN A 36 -7.13 3.90 12.14
N TYR A 37 -5.83 4.01 11.84
CA TYR A 37 -5.14 3.14 10.89
C TYR A 37 -5.28 1.66 11.24
N LEU A 38 -5.05 1.28 12.50
CA LEU A 38 -5.17 -0.11 12.97
C LEU A 38 -6.61 -0.63 12.86
N ARG A 39 -7.61 0.19 13.20
CA ARG A 39 -9.03 -0.18 13.06
C ARG A 39 -9.42 -0.42 11.60
N ASP A 40 -9.01 0.45 10.70
CA ASP A 40 -9.30 0.30 9.28
C ASP A 40 -8.54 -0.90 8.69
N ALA A 41 -7.31 -1.16 9.15
CA ALA A 41 -6.50 -2.28 8.67
C ALA A 41 -7.07 -3.62 9.13
N ALA A 42 -7.69 -3.67 10.31
CA ALA A 42 -8.44 -4.83 10.76
C ALA A 42 -9.63 -5.12 9.82
N ARG A 43 -10.38 -4.10 9.39
CA ARG A 43 -11.48 -4.28 8.42
C ARG A 43 -10.96 -4.72 7.05
N LEU A 44 -9.86 -4.14 6.57
CA LEU A 44 -9.22 -4.55 5.32
C LEU A 44 -8.80 -6.03 5.36
N ARG A 45 -8.30 -6.50 6.50
CA ARG A 45 -7.94 -7.91 6.72
C ARG A 45 -9.14 -8.86 6.61
N GLU A 46 -10.34 -8.38 6.91
CA GLU A 46 -11.56 -9.19 6.84
C GLU A 46 -12.16 -9.32 5.44
N THR A 47 -11.67 -8.54 4.46
CA THR A 47 -12.16 -8.62 3.08
C THR A 47 -11.86 -9.99 2.47
N GLN A 48 -12.76 -10.46 1.60
CA GLN A 48 -12.66 -11.80 1.01
C GLN A 48 -11.33 -12.02 0.29
N LEU A 49 -10.89 -11.03 -0.51
CA LEU A 49 -9.64 -11.09 -1.27
C LEU A 49 -8.38 -11.12 -0.40
N VAL A 50 -8.44 -10.57 0.81
CA VAL A 50 -7.30 -10.61 1.74
C VAL A 50 -7.29 -11.91 2.55
N ARG A 51 -8.47 -12.44 2.89
CA ARG A 51 -8.60 -13.69 3.65
C ARG A 51 -8.32 -14.95 2.84
N SER A 52 -8.60 -14.94 1.53
CA SER A 52 -8.34 -16.08 0.66
C SER A 52 -6.85 -16.41 0.64
N SER A 53 -6.50 -17.66 0.98
CA SER A 53 -5.11 -18.17 0.96
C SER A 53 -4.48 -18.17 -0.44
N ASP A 54 -5.34 -18.15 -1.45
CA ASP A 54 -5.01 -17.85 -2.84
C ASP A 54 -5.81 -16.61 -3.23
N PRO A 55 -5.28 -15.39 -3.03
CA PRO A 55 -5.94 -14.15 -3.40
C PRO A 55 -6.01 -14.08 -4.92
N GLY A 56 -6.97 -14.82 -5.48
CA GLY A 56 -7.19 -15.13 -6.89
C GLY A 56 -5.94 -14.87 -7.70
N THR A 57 -5.02 -15.84 -7.79
CA THR A 57 -3.75 -15.66 -8.53
C THR A 57 -4.05 -15.16 -9.93
N THR A 58 -4.03 -13.83 -10.08
CA THR A 58 -4.32 -13.17 -11.33
C THR A 58 -3.18 -13.57 -12.25
N ARG A 59 -3.50 -14.41 -13.23
CA ARG A 59 -2.52 -14.93 -14.16
C ARG A 59 -2.73 -14.20 -15.47
N MET A 60 -1.64 -13.60 -15.93
CA MET A 60 -1.54 -13.01 -17.25
C MET A 60 -0.62 -13.90 -18.08
N GLU A 61 -1.14 -14.44 -19.17
CA GLU A 61 -0.41 -15.34 -20.07
C GLU A 61 -0.40 -14.75 -21.48
N MET A 62 0.80 -14.62 -22.05
CA MET A 62 0.98 -14.15 -23.43
C MET A 62 0.98 -15.36 -24.36
N LEU A 63 0.01 -15.44 -25.28
CA LEU A 63 -0.19 -16.58 -26.17
C LEU A 63 0.50 -16.44 -27.56
N GLY A 64 1.21 -15.33 -27.79
CA GLY A 64 1.77 -14.95 -29.10
C GLY A 64 0.87 -13.95 -29.84
N ASP A 65 1.38 -13.34 -30.92
CA ASP A 65 0.69 -12.36 -31.78
C ASP A 65 -0.19 -11.35 -31.02
N ASP A 66 0.41 -10.68 -30.03
CA ASP A 66 -0.25 -9.67 -29.17
C ASP A 66 -1.49 -10.15 -28.38
N THR A 67 -1.73 -11.47 -28.34
CA THR A 67 -2.84 -12.05 -27.59
C THR A 67 -2.42 -12.33 -26.15
N CYS A 68 -3.15 -11.73 -25.22
CA CYS A 68 -2.99 -11.92 -23.79
C CYS A 68 -4.27 -12.52 -23.20
N THR A 69 -4.16 -13.61 -22.45
CA THR A 69 -5.25 -14.12 -21.62
C THR A 69 -5.04 -13.71 -20.18
N VAL A 70 -6.11 -13.23 -19.57
CA VAL A 70 -6.15 -12.87 -18.15
C VAL A 70 -7.15 -13.80 -17.47
N THR A 71 -6.70 -14.46 -16.41
CA THR A 71 -7.52 -15.37 -15.60
C THR A 71 -7.35 -15.05 -14.12
N GLY A 72 -8.33 -15.43 -13.29
CA GLY A 72 -8.26 -15.21 -11.85
C GLY A 72 -8.45 -13.76 -11.41
N LEU A 73 -9.10 -12.92 -12.22
CA LEU A 73 -9.55 -11.60 -11.77
C LEU A 73 -10.67 -11.76 -10.72
N PRO A 74 -10.71 -10.89 -9.71
CA PRO A 74 -11.79 -10.90 -8.73
C PRO A 74 -13.13 -10.53 -9.40
N THR A 75 -14.22 -11.00 -8.80
CA THR A 75 -15.56 -10.51 -9.14
C THR A 75 -15.69 -9.03 -8.83
N SER A 76 -16.65 -8.35 -9.46
CA SER A 76 -16.91 -6.94 -9.19
C SER A 76 -17.27 -6.66 -7.72
N ALA A 77 -17.93 -7.62 -7.05
CA ALA A 77 -18.27 -7.51 -5.63
C ALA A 77 -17.03 -7.58 -4.74
N GLU A 78 -16.16 -8.55 -4.97
CA GLU A 78 -14.89 -8.70 -4.25
C GLU A 78 -13.96 -7.49 -4.45
N LEU A 79 -13.86 -7.00 -5.70
CA LEU A 79 -13.09 -5.81 -6.00
C LEU A 79 -13.66 -4.58 -5.28
N SER A 80 -14.97 -4.37 -5.35
CA SER A 80 -15.64 -3.25 -4.68
C SER A 80 -15.44 -3.30 -3.16
N GLU A 81 -15.51 -4.48 -2.54
CA GLU A 81 -15.27 -4.67 -1.11
C GLU A 81 -13.82 -4.28 -0.74
N LEU A 82 -12.84 -4.81 -1.49
CA LEU A 82 -11.42 -4.48 -1.28
C LEU A 82 -11.19 -2.97 -1.42
N LEU A 83 -11.67 -2.37 -2.51
CA LEU A 83 -11.46 -0.95 -2.80
C LEU A 83 -12.11 -0.04 -1.75
N HIS A 84 -13.29 -0.40 -1.24
CA HIS A 84 -13.95 0.34 -0.18
C HIS A 84 -13.12 0.35 1.11
N ASN A 85 -12.56 -0.81 1.49
CA ASN A 85 -11.74 -0.95 2.68
C ASN A 85 -10.31 -0.42 2.50
N LEU A 86 -9.80 -0.37 1.27
CA LEU A 86 -8.47 0.18 0.97
C LEU A 86 -8.47 1.71 0.86
N ARG A 87 -9.62 2.31 0.54
CA ARG A 87 -9.80 3.76 0.35
C ARG A 87 -9.19 4.64 1.46
N PRO A 88 -9.36 4.35 2.77
CA PRO A 88 -8.80 5.17 3.85
C PRO A 88 -7.27 5.31 3.80
N PHE A 89 -6.58 4.34 3.21
CA PHE A 89 -5.12 4.32 3.13
C PHE A 89 -4.59 5.05 1.90
N VAL A 90 -5.38 5.10 0.83
CA VAL A 90 -4.97 5.61 -0.49
C VAL A 90 -5.32 7.08 -0.66
N LEU A 91 -6.51 7.52 -0.21
CA LEU A 91 -6.94 8.90 -0.38
C LEU A 91 -6.19 9.85 0.56
N GLU A 92 -5.72 10.97 0.02
CA GLU A 92 -4.79 11.89 0.72
C GLU A 92 -5.43 12.60 1.93
N ASN A 93 -6.73 12.87 1.86
CA ASN A 93 -7.46 13.58 2.91
C ASN A 93 -7.88 12.68 4.08
N GLU A 94 -7.76 11.37 3.94
CA GLU A 94 -8.17 10.43 4.98
C GLU A 94 -7.21 10.45 6.17
N ARG A 95 -7.75 10.21 7.36
CA ARG A 95 -6.96 10.22 8.59
C ARG A 95 -6.01 9.02 8.67
N ALA A 96 -6.48 7.86 8.22
CA ALA A 96 -5.70 6.61 8.12
C ALA A 96 -4.82 6.52 6.87
N ASN A 97 -4.56 7.65 6.18
CA ASN A 97 -3.73 7.63 4.98
C ASN A 97 -2.35 7.02 5.27
N PHE A 98 -1.89 6.14 4.38
CA PHE A 98 -0.62 5.41 4.52
C PHE A 98 0.58 6.34 4.73
N ALA A 99 0.68 7.42 3.96
CA ALA A 99 1.79 8.35 4.07
C ALA A 99 1.78 9.11 5.41
N LYS A 100 0.59 9.45 5.94
CA LYS A 100 0.43 10.10 7.25
C LYS A 100 0.87 9.16 8.38
N ALA A 101 0.34 7.93 8.42
CA ALA A 101 0.71 6.95 9.44
C ALA A 101 2.22 6.63 9.40
N LYS A 102 2.77 6.41 8.20
CA LYS A 102 4.22 6.21 8.01
C LYS A 102 5.04 7.39 8.51
N LEU A 103 4.57 8.62 8.29
CA LEU A 103 5.25 9.84 8.72
C LEU A 103 5.24 9.99 10.25
N VAL A 104 4.13 9.65 10.91
CA VAL A 104 4.03 9.61 12.38
C VAL A 104 5.13 8.69 12.95
N VAL A 105 5.28 7.48 12.39
CA VAL A 105 6.33 6.54 12.82
C VAL A 105 7.73 7.08 12.49
N GLY A 106 7.94 7.54 11.26
CA GLY A 106 9.26 7.96 10.78
C GLY A 106 9.81 9.24 11.40
N ARG A 107 8.95 10.10 11.97
CA ARG A 107 9.38 11.33 12.67
C ARG A 107 9.98 11.05 14.05
N ARG A 108 9.55 9.97 14.71
CA ARG A 108 9.88 9.72 16.11
C ARG A 108 11.17 8.95 16.31
N GLU A 109 11.67 8.26 15.29
CA GLU A 109 12.87 7.44 15.42
C GLU A 109 13.79 7.51 14.18
N PRO A 110 15.04 8.00 14.31
CA PRO A 110 16.00 8.04 13.22
C PRO A 110 16.69 6.70 12.92
N HIS A 111 16.42 5.62 13.67
CA HIS A 111 17.10 4.33 13.50
C HIS A 111 17.16 3.87 12.02
N PRO A 112 18.37 3.62 11.46
CA PRO A 112 18.55 3.30 10.05
C PRO A 112 17.71 2.12 9.56
N ALA A 113 17.59 1.05 10.37
CA ALA A 113 16.81 -0.12 10.00
C ALA A 113 15.30 0.18 9.89
N LEU A 114 14.74 0.99 10.81
CA LEU A 114 13.34 1.40 10.72
C LEU A 114 13.12 2.31 9.52
N ARG A 115 14.05 3.24 9.24
CA ARG A 115 13.99 4.07 8.04
C ARG A 115 14.02 3.25 6.76
N SER A 116 14.89 2.25 6.68
CA SER A 116 14.97 1.32 5.55
C SER A 116 13.66 0.54 5.40
N TYR A 117 13.13 -0.01 6.49
CA TYR A 117 11.85 -0.72 6.49
C TYR A 117 10.67 0.16 6.03
N LEU A 118 10.55 1.38 6.56
CA LEU A 118 9.50 2.32 6.13
C LEU A 118 9.68 2.81 4.69
N LYS A 119 10.92 2.87 4.20
CA LYS A 119 11.22 3.17 2.79
C LYS A 119 10.75 2.01 1.91
N ASP A 120 11.11 0.78 2.25
CA ASP A 120 10.71 -0.44 1.55
C ASP A 120 9.19 -0.58 1.45
N LEU A 121 8.47 -0.33 2.55
CA LEU A 121 7.01 -0.33 2.57
C LEU A 121 6.43 0.74 1.64
N ARG A 122 7.06 1.92 1.59
CA ARG A 122 6.63 2.98 0.69
C ARG A 122 6.86 2.62 -0.78
N GLU A 123 8.03 2.10 -1.13
CA GLU A 123 8.32 1.67 -2.51
C GLU A 123 7.36 0.57 -2.97
N ARG A 124 6.99 -0.36 -2.06
CA ARG A 124 5.93 -1.33 -2.35
C ARG A 124 4.57 -0.66 -2.54
N PHE A 125 4.18 0.23 -1.63
CA PHE A 125 2.89 0.93 -1.71
C PHE A 125 2.79 1.79 -2.98
N ASP A 126 3.85 2.48 -3.37
CA ASP A 126 3.88 3.34 -4.56
C ASP A 126 4.01 2.51 -5.87
N GLY A 127 4.16 1.18 -5.77
CA GLY A 127 4.27 0.26 -6.91
C GLY A 127 5.66 0.23 -7.56
N ASP A 128 6.66 0.85 -6.92
CA ASP A 128 8.02 0.96 -7.46
C ASP A 128 8.67 -0.41 -7.61
N ARG A 129 8.50 -1.31 -6.62
CA ARG A 129 9.03 -2.68 -6.68
C ARG A 129 8.45 -3.50 -7.83
N LEU A 130 7.14 -3.36 -8.07
CA LEU A 130 6.49 -4.03 -9.20
C LEU A 130 7.02 -3.47 -10.51
N ARG A 131 7.17 -2.15 -10.60
CA ARG A 131 7.67 -1.42 -11.78
C ARG A 131 9.14 -1.68 -12.10
N GLU A 132 9.95 -1.98 -11.09
CA GLU A 132 11.35 -2.40 -11.28
C GLU A 132 11.45 -3.80 -11.88
N ARG A 133 10.51 -4.69 -11.54
CA ARG A 133 10.46 -6.06 -12.06
C ARG A 133 9.80 -6.16 -13.43
N PHE A 134 8.69 -5.46 -13.61
CA PHE A 134 7.88 -5.48 -14.82
C PHE A 134 7.39 -4.08 -15.14
N ARG A 135 7.56 -3.63 -16.38
CA ARG A 135 6.96 -2.36 -16.85
C ARG A 135 5.95 -2.68 -17.93
N PHE A 136 4.68 -2.45 -17.62
CA PHE A 136 3.62 -2.54 -18.62
C PHE A 136 3.56 -1.22 -19.35
N LEU A 137 4.07 -1.19 -20.58
CA LEU A 137 4.04 -0.01 -21.42
C LEU A 137 2.77 -0.05 -22.29
N VAL A 138 2.03 1.05 -22.30
CA VAL A 138 0.92 1.28 -23.23
C VAL A 138 1.31 2.32 -24.27
N GLY A 139 0.75 2.18 -25.46
CA GLY A 139 0.99 3.08 -26.57
C GLY A 139 0.29 2.57 -27.82
N LYS A 140 -0.03 3.48 -28.75
CA LYS A 140 -0.57 3.11 -30.05
C LYS A 140 0.53 2.51 -30.92
N GLY A 141 0.83 1.22 -30.73
CA GLY A 141 1.76 0.43 -31.56
C GLY A 141 3.18 1.02 -31.67
N PRO A 142 4.01 0.53 -32.61
CA PRO A 142 5.12 1.31 -33.10
C PRO A 142 4.51 2.54 -33.77
N VAL A 143 4.39 3.66 -33.05
CA VAL A 143 4.31 4.94 -33.73
C VAL A 143 5.65 5.06 -34.42
N ASP A 144 5.68 4.88 -35.74
CA ASP A 144 6.86 4.95 -36.60
C ASP A 144 7.97 5.83 -36.00
N GLY A 145 9.01 5.19 -35.43
CA GLY A 145 10.21 5.87 -34.92
C GLY A 145 10.17 6.43 -33.48
N VAL A 146 9.17 6.13 -32.64
CA VAL A 146 9.18 6.55 -31.23
C VAL A 146 9.83 5.50 -30.33
N GLU A 147 11.02 5.82 -29.81
CA GLU A 147 11.76 4.97 -28.86
C GLU A 147 10.94 4.65 -27.59
N PRO A 148 11.01 3.41 -27.04
CA PRO A 148 10.32 3.03 -25.80
C PRO A 148 10.57 3.98 -24.61
N LEU A 149 11.73 4.62 -24.57
CA LEU A 149 12.08 5.62 -23.56
C LEU A 149 11.18 6.87 -23.62
N GLU A 150 10.73 7.26 -24.82
CA GLU A 150 9.81 8.38 -25.00
C GLU A 150 8.38 8.03 -24.56
N LEU A 151 7.95 6.77 -24.69
CA LEU A 151 6.68 6.29 -24.12
C LEU A 151 6.71 6.32 -22.59
N VAL A 152 7.83 5.93 -21.98
CA VAL A 152 8.04 6.04 -20.53
C VAL A 152 7.99 7.51 -20.07
N LYS A 153 8.66 8.42 -20.80
CA LYS A 153 8.63 9.87 -20.51
C LYS A 153 7.23 10.47 -20.63
N ARG A 154 6.38 9.92 -21.50
CA ARG A 154 4.95 10.29 -21.63
C ARG A 154 4.07 9.73 -20.50
N GLY A 155 4.63 8.97 -19.57
CA GLY A 155 3.90 8.43 -18.42
C GLY A 155 3.05 7.20 -18.73
N ALA A 156 3.37 6.48 -19.81
CA ALA A 156 2.58 5.35 -20.29
C ALA A 156 2.90 4.02 -19.58
N VAL A 157 3.24 4.08 -18.29
CA VAL A 157 3.52 2.89 -17.46
C VAL A 157 2.26 2.55 -16.68
N VAL A 158 1.56 1.48 -17.09
CA VAL A 158 0.24 1.09 -16.55
C VAL A 158 0.33 0.75 -15.06
N ASN A 159 1.37 0.04 -14.63
CA ASN A 159 1.59 -0.27 -13.21
C ASN A 159 2.28 0.87 -12.45
N SER A 160 1.92 2.12 -12.72
CA SER A 160 2.34 3.27 -11.92
C SER A 160 1.21 3.75 -11.01
N ASP A 161 1.56 4.34 -9.86
CA ASP A 161 0.58 4.92 -8.93
C ASP A 161 -0.30 5.99 -9.61
N LYS A 162 0.30 6.79 -10.51
CA LYS A 162 -0.44 7.78 -11.30
C LYS A 162 -1.54 7.12 -12.14
N PHE A 163 -1.22 6.05 -12.86
CA PHE A 163 -2.16 5.38 -13.75
C PHE A 163 -3.24 4.61 -12.97
N LEU A 164 -2.84 3.98 -11.85
CA LEU A 164 -3.79 3.36 -10.93
C LEU A 164 -4.77 4.40 -10.36
N LYS A 165 -4.30 5.59 -9.95
CA LYS A 165 -5.17 6.68 -9.48
C LYS A 165 -6.13 7.16 -10.55
N LEU A 166 -5.67 7.24 -11.80
CA LEU A 166 -6.52 7.60 -12.93
C LEU A 166 -7.67 6.59 -13.10
N TRP A 167 -7.35 5.30 -13.08
CA TRP A 167 -8.35 4.22 -13.12
C TRP A 167 -9.30 4.26 -11.91
N LEU A 168 -8.76 4.35 -10.69
CA LEU A 168 -9.54 4.39 -9.47
C LEU A 168 -10.52 5.56 -9.47
N ASN A 169 -10.07 6.76 -9.83
CA ASN A 169 -10.94 7.94 -9.85
C ASN A 169 -11.90 7.94 -11.04
N GLY A 170 -11.48 7.40 -12.19
CA GLY A 170 -12.28 7.30 -13.41
C GLY A 170 -13.39 6.26 -13.32
N TYR A 171 -13.17 5.09 -12.71
CA TYR A 171 -14.13 3.98 -12.75
C TYR A 171 -14.69 3.59 -11.37
N GLU A 172 -13.89 3.67 -10.30
CA GLU A 172 -14.22 3.01 -9.03
C GLU A 172 -14.68 3.97 -7.93
N TYR A 173 -14.03 5.12 -7.78
CA TYR A 173 -14.25 6.05 -6.66
C TYR A 173 -15.17 7.21 -7.01
N HIS A 174 -14.76 8.04 -7.97
CA HIS A 174 -15.43 9.32 -8.26
C HIS A 174 -16.16 9.32 -9.60
N ARG A 175 -15.86 8.36 -10.48
CA ARG A 175 -16.45 8.23 -11.81
C ARG A 175 -16.32 9.49 -12.66
N VAL A 176 -15.16 10.13 -12.58
CA VAL A 176 -14.88 11.41 -13.26
C VAL A 176 -14.75 11.17 -14.77
N PRO A 177 -15.65 11.71 -15.62
CA PRO A 177 -15.64 11.43 -17.07
C PRO A 177 -14.35 11.84 -17.77
N GLU A 178 -13.71 12.92 -17.33
CA GLU A 178 -12.45 13.40 -17.88
C GLU A 178 -11.32 12.37 -17.64
N MET A 179 -11.31 11.74 -16.46
CA MET A 179 -10.33 10.71 -16.12
C MET A 179 -10.59 9.39 -16.84
N GLN A 180 -11.85 9.06 -17.13
CA GLN A 180 -12.21 7.91 -17.98
C GLN A 180 -11.66 8.11 -19.40
N ARG A 181 -11.87 9.29 -19.99
CA ARG A 181 -11.33 9.60 -21.33
C ARG A 181 -9.81 9.57 -21.36
N GLU A 182 -9.15 10.19 -20.38
CA GLU A 182 -7.69 10.14 -20.28
C GLU A 182 -7.19 8.70 -20.12
N PHE A 183 -7.89 7.88 -19.35
CA PHE A 183 -7.56 6.46 -19.19
C PHE A 183 -7.69 5.69 -20.50
N GLU A 184 -8.81 5.86 -21.21
CA GLU A 184 -9.08 5.23 -22.51
C GLU A 184 -8.05 5.65 -23.57
N ASP A 185 -7.73 6.94 -23.62
CA ASP A 185 -6.73 7.50 -24.53
C ASP A 185 -5.33 6.91 -24.28
N LEU A 186 -4.95 6.75 -23.01
CA LEU A 186 -3.64 6.21 -22.63
C LEU A 186 -3.54 4.69 -22.80
N CYS A 187 -4.59 3.94 -22.47
CA CYS A 187 -4.63 2.48 -22.69
C CYS A 187 -4.51 2.12 -24.17
N GLY A 188 -5.01 2.98 -25.06
CA GLY A 188 -4.86 2.83 -26.51
C GLY A 188 -5.46 1.50 -27.00
N ALA A 189 -4.60 0.60 -27.48
CA ALA A 189 -5.00 -0.72 -27.97
C ALA A 189 -4.97 -1.82 -26.88
N MET A 190 -4.49 -1.52 -25.68
CA MET A 190 -4.43 -2.51 -24.60
C MET A 190 -5.84 -2.92 -24.17
N PRO A 191 -6.15 -4.24 -24.12
CA PRO A 191 -7.42 -4.71 -23.59
C PRO A 191 -7.62 -4.27 -22.14
N PHE A 192 -8.84 -3.82 -21.81
CA PHE A 192 -9.16 -3.32 -20.47
C PHE A 192 -8.85 -4.34 -19.37
N ASP A 193 -9.09 -5.63 -19.60
CA ASP A 193 -8.81 -6.69 -18.63
C ASP A 193 -7.31 -6.86 -18.35
N MET A 194 -6.44 -6.56 -19.32
CA MET A 194 -4.98 -6.55 -19.12
C MET A 194 -4.56 -5.40 -18.19
N ALA A 195 -5.12 -4.20 -18.40
CA ALA A 195 -4.91 -3.08 -17.52
C ALA A 195 -5.43 -3.38 -16.09
N ARG A 196 -6.63 -3.98 -15.98
CA ARG A 196 -7.18 -4.43 -14.69
C ARG A 196 -6.27 -5.42 -13.99
N ALA A 197 -5.70 -6.39 -14.69
CA ALA A 197 -4.73 -7.32 -14.10
C ALA A 197 -3.50 -6.60 -13.53
N ALA A 198 -2.94 -5.64 -14.29
CA ALA A 198 -1.86 -4.80 -13.80
C ALA A 198 -2.24 -4.01 -12.54
N PHE A 199 -3.48 -3.48 -12.47
CA PHE A 199 -3.98 -2.80 -11.27
C PHE A 199 -4.18 -3.76 -10.10
N MET A 200 -4.61 -4.99 -10.34
CA MET A 200 -4.72 -5.99 -9.28
C MET A 200 -3.38 -6.25 -8.61
N PHE A 201 -2.29 -6.36 -9.37
CA PHE A 201 -0.95 -6.47 -8.78
C PHE A 201 -0.58 -5.24 -7.95
N CYS A 202 -0.90 -4.03 -8.43
CA CYS A 202 -0.65 -2.80 -7.69
C CYS A 202 -1.47 -2.72 -6.38
N LEU A 203 -2.75 -3.10 -6.43
CA LEU A 203 -3.64 -3.13 -5.27
C LEU A 203 -3.20 -4.18 -4.25
N GLN A 204 -2.73 -5.34 -4.69
CA GLN A 204 -2.15 -6.35 -3.82
C GLN A 204 -0.90 -5.83 -3.10
N ASP A 205 0.01 -5.16 -3.81
CA ASP A 205 1.22 -4.59 -3.20
C ASP A 205 0.89 -3.48 -2.19
N LYS A 206 -0.05 -2.58 -2.53
CA LYS A 206 -0.58 -1.59 -1.59
C LYS A 206 -1.20 -2.22 -0.36
N THR A 207 -2.03 -3.24 -0.54
CA THR A 207 -2.69 -3.96 0.56
C THR A 207 -1.66 -4.62 1.48
N LYS A 208 -0.65 -5.29 0.91
CA LYS A 208 0.46 -5.87 1.68
C LYS A 208 1.22 -4.82 2.47
N ALA A 209 1.59 -3.71 1.83
CA ALA A 209 2.30 -2.62 2.51
C ALA A 209 1.46 -2.02 3.66
N VAL A 210 0.14 -1.85 3.45
CA VAL A 210 -0.77 -1.36 4.48
C VAL A 210 -0.82 -2.28 5.69
N LEU A 211 -1.00 -3.59 5.45
CA LEU A 211 -1.12 -4.60 6.51
C LEU A 211 0.22 -4.84 7.22
N GLU A 212 1.35 -4.77 6.53
CA GLU A 212 2.68 -4.85 7.15
C GLU A 212 2.94 -3.64 8.05
N LEU A 213 2.61 -2.43 7.60
CA LEU A 213 2.68 -1.24 8.47
C LEU A 213 1.75 -1.39 9.68
N ALA A 214 0.53 -1.90 9.49
CA ALA A 214 -0.41 -2.17 10.58
C ALA A 214 0.14 -3.18 11.59
N ASN A 215 0.82 -4.23 11.12
CA ASN A 215 1.44 -5.22 12.01
C ASN A 215 2.57 -4.60 12.83
N ALA A 216 3.45 -3.82 12.20
CA ALA A 216 4.50 -3.09 12.89
C ALA A 216 3.90 -2.18 13.96
N LEU A 217 2.91 -1.35 13.58
CA LEU A 217 2.18 -0.47 14.50
C LEU A 217 1.52 -1.22 15.65
N GLY A 218 0.86 -2.35 15.38
CA GLY A 218 0.22 -3.18 16.40
C GLY A 218 1.19 -3.61 17.50
N VAL A 219 2.39 -4.06 17.10
CA VAL A 219 3.47 -4.39 18.04
C VAL A 219 3.89 -3.16 18.86
N MET A 220 4.12 -2.01 18.21
CA MET A 220 4.47 -0.78 18.92
C MET A 220 3.41 -0.39 19.95
N THR A 221 2.14 -0.53 19.57
CA THR A 221 1.02 -0.12 20.42
C THR A 221 0.77 -1.02 21.60
N GLU A 222 1.00 -2.33 21.43
CA GLU A 222 0.85 -3.28 22.50
C GLU A 222 1.98 -3.14 23.53
N VAL A 223 3.23 -2.92 23.08
CA VAL A 223 4.34 -2.68 24.01
C VAL A 223 4.11 -1.41 24.84
N ALA A 224 3.73 -0.31 24.20
CA ALA A 224 3.39 0.94 24.88
C ALA A 224 2.26 0.76 25.91
N ARG A 225 1.27 -0.09 25.60
CA ARG A 225 0.17 -0.41 26.52
C ARG A 225 0.65 -1.18 27.75
N LEU A 226 1.54 -2.15 27.55
CA LEU A 226 2.11 -2.97 28.64
C LEU A 226 3.03 -2.15 29.54
N GLU A 227 3.85 -1.26 28.98
CA GLU A 227 4.70 -0.34 29.75
C GLU A 227 3.85 0.54 30.68
N ARG A 228 2.74 1.11 30.18
CA ARG A 228 1.79 1.87 31.00
C ARG A 228 1.16 1.08 32.14
N GLN A 229 0.89 -0.21 31.93
CA GLN A 229 0.33 -1.06 32.98
C GLN A 229 1.37 -1.40 34.05
N ALA A 230 2.65 -1.50 33.67
CA ALA A 230 3.75 -1.80 34.58
C ALA A 230 4.13 -0.60 35.48
N GLU A 231 3.95 0.64 35.00
CA GLU A 231 4.23 1.86 35.78
C GLU A 231 3.27 2.08 36.97
N GLY A 232 2.16 1.33 37.03
CA GLY A 232 1.16 1.46 38.09
C GLY A 232 0.39 2.78 38.04
N PRO A 233 -0.71 2.93 38.82
CA PRO A 233 -1.31 4.25 39.00
C PRO A 233 -0.25 5.17 39.65
N PRO A 234 -0.20 6.46 39.29
CA PRO A 234 0.69 7.40 39.96
C PRO A 234 0.47 7.26 41.46
N THR A 235 1.52 6.94 42.20
CA THR A 235 1.47 6.99 43.67
C THR A 235 1.25 8.44 44.02
N ASP A 236 -0.01 8.81 44.28
CA ASP A 236 -0.40 10.10 44.83
C ASP A 236 0.40 10.29 46.11
N SER A 237 1.54 10.97 45.97
CA SER A 237 2.37 11.38 47.09
C SER A 237 1.72 12.65 47.62
N PRO A 238 1.27 12.66 48.89
CA PRO A 238 0.49 13.74 49.49
C PRO A 238 1.26 15.06 49.59
#